data_AF-A0A497QWM7-F1
#
_entry.id   AF-A0A497QWM7-F1
#
_cell.length_a   1.000
_cell.length_b   1.000
_cell.length_c   1.000
_cell.angle_alpha   90.00
_cell.angle_beta   90.00
_cell.angle_gamma   90.00
#
_symmetry.space_group_name_H-M   'P 1'
#
loop_
_entity.id
_entity.type
_entity.pdbx_description
1 polymer ?
#
loop_
_entity_poly.entity_id
_entity_poly.type
_entity_poly.pdbx_seq_one_letter_code
_entity_poly.pdbx_strand_id
1 'polypeptide(L)' 'MKGFQRRTVLELVAQIFQLLKEDSPQTLGSLCKELNIVWKQADSYINLITYIQKQPKIKDQKLGARTRILSLEKND' A
#
# COMPACT_ATOMS: atom_id res chain seq x y z
N MET A 1 -2.33 22.99 19.56
CA MET A 1 -1.55 22.30 18.50
C MET A 1 -2.19 20.95 18.26
N LYS A 2 -2.76 20.69 17.08
CA LYS A 2 -3.34 19.37 16.78
C LYS A 2 -2.21 18.34 16.82
N GLY A 3 -2.33 17.34 17.68
CA GLY A 3 -1.36 16.26 17.78
C GLY A 3 -1.21 15.59 16.41
N PHE A 4 0.02 15.53 15.90
CA PHE A 4 0.30 14.77 14.69
C PHE A 4 0.02 13.29 14.99
N GLN A 5 -1.12 12.80 14.49
CA GLN A 5 -1.43 11.39 14.57
C GLN A 5 -0.44 10.67 13.66
N ARG A 6 0.39 9.80 14.23
CA ARG A 6 1.39 9.04 13.48
C ARG A 6 0.64 8.04 12.60
N ARG A 7 0.58 8.31 11.30
CA ARG A 7 0.03 7.38 10.31
C ARG A 7 0.86 6.11 10.27
N THR A 8 0.18 4.98 10.17
CA THR A 8 0.77 3.66 9.94
C THR A 8 1.24 3.54 8.49
N VAL A 9 2.13 2.57 8.22
CA VAL A 9 2.58 2.28 6.85
C VAL A 9 1.41 1.88 5.96
N LEU A 10 0.45 1.13 6.49
CA LEU A 10 -0.72 0.69 5.73
C LEU A 10 -1.60 1.88 5.31
N GLU A 11 -1.83 2.85 6.20
CA GLU A 11 -2.58 4.07 5.89
C GLU A 11 -1.87 4.92 4.82
N LEU A 12 -0.54 5.01 4.88
CA LEU A 12 0.24 5.74 3.88
C LEU A 12 0.18 5.07 2.51
N VAL A 13 0.33 3.74 2.46
CA VAL A 13 0.19 2.97 1.20
C VAL A 13 -1.21 3.13 0.61
N ALA A 14 -2.27 3.07 1.44
CA ALA A 14 -3.63 3.29 0.98
C ALA A 14 -3.85 4.71 0.41
N GLN A 15 -3.28 5.73 1.05
CA GLN A 15 -3.35 7.12 0.55
C GLN A 15 -2.57 7.29 -0.75
N ILE A 16 -1.42 6.62 -0.91
CA ILE A 16 -0.67 6.63 -2.18
C ILE A 16 -1.56 6.09 -3.31
N PHE A 17 -2.24 4.95 -3.10
CA PHE A 17 -3.18 4.42 -4.10
C PHE A 17 -4.33 5.37 -4.43
N GLN A 18 -4.86 6.10 -3.45
CA GLN A 18 -5.92 7.09 -3.69
C GLN A 18 -5.43 8.30 -4.51
N LEU A 19 -4.16 8.68 -4.34
CA LEU A 19 -3.53 9.79 -5.08
C LEU A 19 -3.12 9.38 -6.50
N LEU A 20 -2.71 8.13 -6.70
CA LEU A 20 -2.39 7.55 -8.00
C LEU A 20 -3.67 7.21 -8.77
N LYS A 21 -4.24 8.20 -9.47
CA LYS A 21 -5.40 8.03 -10.37
C LYS A 21 -4.93 7.86 -11.81
N GLU A 22 -5.64 7.03 -12.59
CA GLU A 22 -5.30 6.74 -14.00
C GLU A 22 -5.18 8.01 -14.86
N ASP A 23 -6.01 9.03 -14.62
CA ASP A 23 -6.01 10.29 -15.38
C ASP A 23 -5.22 11.43 -14.72
N SER A 24 -4.52 11.19 -13.61
CA SER A 24 -3.76 12.23 -12.89
C SER A 24 -2.46 11.68 -12.33
N PRO A 25 -1.42 11.53 -13.19
CA PRO A 25 -0.14 11.00 -12.76
C PRO A 25 0.47 11.90 -11.68
N GLN A 26 0.94 11.29 -10.60
CA GLN A 26 1.61 11.98 -9.50
C GLN A 26 3.11 11.86 -9.63
N THR A 27 3.84 12.89 -9.20
CA THR A 27 5.29 12.82 -9.04
C THR A 27 5.61 12.35 -7.61
N LEU A 28 6.81 11.79 -7.40
CA LEU A 28 7.29 11.50 -6.04
C LEU A 28 7.27 12.76 -5.15
N GLY A 29 7.56 13.94 -5.72
CA GLY A 29 7.53 15.22 -5.01
C GLY A 29 6.11 15.61 -4.56
N SER A 30 5.09 15.43 -5.41
CA SER A 30 3.71 15.71 -5.01
C SER A 30 3.24 14.75 -3.91
N LEU A 31 3.58 13.46 -4.02
CA LEU A 31 3.29 12.48 -2.96
C LEU A 31 3.96 12.85 -1.62
N CYS A 32 5.23 13.28 -1.64
CA CYS A 32 5.92 13.73 -0.43
C CYS A 32 5.22 14.91 0.23
N LYS A 33 4.76 15.87 -0.57
CA LYS A 33 4.07 17.08 -0.10
C LYS A 33 2.69 16.74 0.48
N GLU A 34 1.86 16.04 -0.28
CA GLU A 34 0.49 15.67 0.13
C GLU A 34 0.50 14.76 1.38
N LEU A 35 1.43 13.81 1.41
CA LEU A 35 1.54 12.87 2.51
C LEU A 35 2.47 13.37 3.61
N ASN A 36 3.07 14.54 3.52
CA ASN A 36 4.03 15.06 4.50
C ASN A 36 5.05 13.98 4.94
N ILE A 37 5.72 13.36 3.97
CA ILE A 37 6.75 12.34 4.16
C ILE A 37 8.02 12.74 3.41
N VAL A 38 9.17 12.20 3.84
CA VAL A 38 10.43 12.46 3.14
C VAL A 38 10.60 11.54 1.93
N TRP A 39 11.42 11.97 0.97
CA TRP A 39 11.62 11.27 -0.30
C TRP A 39 12.01 9.79 -0.15
N LYS A 40 12.90 9.48 0.81
CA LYS A 40 13.30 8.10 1.14
C LYS A 40 12.11 7.23 1.58
N GLN A 41 11.14 7.79 2.30
CA GLN A 41 9.94 7.05 2.70
C GLN A 41 9.02 6.83 1.51
N ALA A 42 8.79 7.87 0.69
CA ALA A 42 7.98 7.74 -0.52
C ALA A 42 8.54 6.66 -1.46
N ASP A 43 9.85 6.68 -1.73
CA ASP A 43 10.52 5.67 -2.54
C ASP A 43 10.37 4.25 -1.96
N SER A 44 10.56 4.10 -0.64
CA SER A 44 10.36 2.81 0.04
C SER A 44 8.92 2.30 -0.10
N TYR A 45 7.92 3.17 -0.02
CA TYR A 45 6.51 2.79 -0.17
C TYR A 45 6.16 2.42 -1.62
N ILE A 46 6.70 3.14 -2.61
CA ILE A 46 6.52 2.78 -4.03
C ILE A 46 7.14 1.41 -4.32
N ASN A 47 8.34 1.14 -3.79
CA ASN A 47 9.00 -0.16 -3.93
C ASN A 47 8.18 -1.28 -3.26
N LEU A 48 7.62 -1.03 -2.08
CA LEU A 48 6.74 -1.97 -1.38
C LEU A 48 5.46 -2.26 -2.18
N ILE A 49 4.80 -1.21 -2.70
CA ILE A 49 3.62 -1.33 -3.55
C ILE A 49 3.93 -2.19 -4.78
N THR A 50 5.03 -1.86 -5.47
CA THR A 50 5.48 -2.59 -6.67
C THR A 50 5.76 -4.06 -6.35
N TYR A 51 6.42 -4.34 -5.22
CA TYR A 51 6.68 -5.70 -4.78
C TYR A 51 5.37 -6.47 -4.54
N ILE A 52 4.42 -5.88 -3.81
CA ILE A 52 3.11 -6.48 -3.51
C ILE A 52 2.32 -6.77 -4.80
N GLN A 53 2.29 -5.81 -5.74
CA GLN A 53 1.57 -5.97 -7.01
C GLN A 53 2.15 -7.09 -7.89
N LYS A 54 3.45 -7.41 -7.73
CA LYS A 54 4.11 -8.53 -8.42
C LYS A 54 3.90 -9.87 -7.71
N GLN A 55 3.44 -9.89 -6.46
CA GLN A 55 3.24 -11.15 -5.74
C GLN A 55 1.94 -11.85 -6.18
N PRO A 56 1.91 -13.19 -6.18
CA PRO A 56 0.67 -13.93 -6.32
C PRO A 56 -0.32 -13.56 -5.21
N LYS A 57 -1.61 -13.49 -5.56
CA LYS A 57 -2.66 -13.19 -4.58
C LYS A 57 -2.79 -14.31 -3.57
N ILE A 58 -3.08 -13.95 -2.32
CA ILE A 58 -3.39 -14.93 -1.27
C ILE A 58 -4.85 -15.37 -1.44
N LYS A 59 -5.05 -16.65 -1.73
CA LYS A 59 -6.34 -17.32 -1.62
C LYS A 59 -6.59 -17.67 -0.16
N ASP A 60 -7.65 -17.10 0.41
CA ASP A 60 -8.04 -17.30 1.80
C ASP A 60 -9.35 -18.10 1.88
N GLN A 61 -9.23 -19.38 2.22
CA GLN A 61 -10.38 -20.26 2.40
C GLN A 61 -10.72 -20.38 3.88
N LYS A 62 -11.80 -19.69 4.30
CA LYS A 62 -12.34 -19.78 5.66
C LYS A 62 -13.07 -21.10 5.85
N LEU A 63 -12.66 -21.89 6.84
CA LEU A 63 -13.30 -23.15 7.23
C LEU A 63 -14.10 -23.04 8.54
N GLY A 64 -13.92 -21.95 9.29
CA GLY A 64 -14.64 -21.67 10.53
C GLY A 64 -14.14 -20.39 11.19
N ALA A 65 -14.64 -20.08 12.39
CA ALA A 65 -14.30 -18.85 13.11
C ALA A 65 -12.80 -18.68 13.42
N ARG A 66 -12.07 -19.80 13.56
CA ARG A 66 -10.62 -19.81 13.87
C ARG A 66 -9.79 -20.68 12.92
N THR A 67 -10.39 -21.18 11.84
CA THR A 67 -9.73 -22.11 10.92
C THR A 67 -9.78 -21.57 9.51
N ARG A 68 -8.61 -21.42 8.89
CA ARG A 68 -8.45 -20.89 7.54
C ARG A 68 -7.32 -21.64 6.84
N ILE A 69 -7.48 -21.92 5.55
CA ILE A 69 -6.41 -22.40 4.68
C ILE A 69 -5.97 -21.23 3.82
N LEU A 70 -4.68 -20.94 3.82
CA LEU A 70 -4.08 -19.89 3.00
C LEU A 70 -3.21 -20.55 1.93
N SER A 71 -3.42 -20.18 0.67
CA SER A 71 -2.58 -20.61 -0.45
C SER A 71 -2.32 -19.45 -1.40
N LEU A 72 -1.37 -19.59 -2.32
CA LEU A 72 -1.17 -18.62 -3.39
C LEU A 72 -2.02 -18.98 -4.61
N GLU A 73 -2.60 -17.98 -5.27
CA GLU A 73 -3.15 -18.15 -6.62
C GLU A 73 -2.00 -18.45 -7.58
N LYS A 74 -2.19 -19.39 -8.51
CA LYS A 74 -1.22 -19.56 -9.61
C LYS A 74 -1.42 -18.38 -10.55
N ASN A 75 -0.34 -17.63 -10.81
CA ASN A 75 -0.33 -16.67 -11.90
C ASN A 75 -0.10 -17.49 -13.18
N ASP A 76 -1.15 -17.67 -13.99
CA ASP A 76 -1.03 -18.19 -15.36
C ASP A 76 -0.44 -17.12 -16.29
#